data_AF-A0A532TTT7-F1
#
_entry.id   AF-A0A532TTT7-F1
#
_cell.length_a   1.000
_cell.length_b   1.000
_cell.length_c   1.000
_cell.angle_alpha   90.00
_cell.angle_beta   90.00
_cell.angle_gamma   90.00
#
_symmetry.space_group_name_H-M   'P 1'
#
loop_
_entity.id
_entity.type
_entity.pdbx_description
1 polymer ?
#
loop_
_entity_poly.entity_id
_entity_poly.type
_entity_poly.pdbx_seq_one_letter_code
_entity_poly.pdbx_strand_id
1 'polypeptide(L)'
;MELITHNLIGIIIQILCFTFLLFPLNIVCTILFAHLSHIFCDALSIITYHTPDRQKGDKFWIIWHYIIYLLSAISFFIFIIPYWLGMLFANIIDIWDWLILRPIQNKKREKNPESKWGDKYYLHRTVDWVRNKLFFWLPVRNYKKSGIMIEIFIIITLSIILGFLGPSLFIT
;
A
#
# COMPACT_ATOMS: atom_id res chain seq x y z
N MET A 1 3.34 1.41 3.36
CA MET A 1 2.26 1.59 4.36
C MET A 1 1.60 0.24 4.52
N GLU A 2 0.62 0.09 5.40
CA GLU A 2 -0.04 -1.21 5.54
C GLU A 2 -0.99 -1.50 4.36
N LEU A 3 -1.14 -2.78 3.98
CA LEU A 3 -1.95 -3.22 2.83
C LEU A 3 -3.38 -2.65 2.85
N ILE A 4 -4.02 -2.58 4.03
CA ILE A 4 -5.34 -1.97 4.21
C ILE A 4 -5.38 -0.52 3.73
N THR A 5 -4.33 0.25 3.98
CA THR A 5 -4.25 1.66 3.58
C THR A 5 -4.20 1.79 2.05
N HIS A 6 -3.43 0.93 1.37
CA HIS A 6 -3.40 0.86 -0.09
C HIS A 6 -4.75 0.46 -0.69
N ASN A 7 -5.42 -0.54 -0.10
CA ASN A 7 -6.74 -0.97 -0.54
C ASN A 7 -7.76 0.17 -0.44
N LEU A 8 -7.87 0.82 0.72
CA LEU A 8 -8.83 1.90 0.94
C LEU A 8 -8.59 3.08 -0.01
N ILE A 9 -7.33 3.48 -0.22
CA ILE A 9 -7.00 4.58 -1.15
C ILE A 9 -7.30 4.18 -2.59
N GLY A 10 -6.96 2.95 -3.00
CA GLY A 10 -7.29 2.44 -4.33
C GLY A 10 -8.79 2.46 -4.61
N ILE A 11 -9.61 2.06 -3.63
CA ILE A 11 -11.08 2.11 -3.71
C ILE A 11 -11.57 3.56 -3.88
N ILE A 12 -11.12 4.47 -3.00
CA ILE A 12 -11.50 5.89 -3.07
C ILE A 12 -11.14 6.49 -4.43
N ILE A 13 -9.93 6.22 -4.92
CA ILE A 13 -9.48 6.71 -6.24
C ILE A 13 -10.39 6.19 -7.36
N GLN A 14 -10.74 4.91 -7.35
CA GLN A 14 -11.62 4.36 -8.37
C GLN A 14 -13.02 4.99 -8.30
N ILE A 15 -13.59 5.15 -7.10
CA ILE A 15 -14.89 5.81 -6.92
C ILE A 15 -14.86 7.23 -7.49
N LEU A 16 -13.85 8.02 -7.12
CA LEU A 16 -13.72 9.39 -7.61
C LEU A 16 -13.55 9.44 -9.13
N CYS A 17 -12.70 8.59 -9.70
CA CYS A 17 -12.49 8.54 -11.14
C CYS A 17 -13.77 8.15 -11.89
N PHE A 18 -14.52 7.17 -11.40
CA PHE A 18 -15.75 6.73 -12.06
C PHE A 18 -16.93 7.68 -11.84
N THR A 19 -16.90 8.48 -10.76
CA THR A 19 -17.91 9.51 -10.50
C THR A 19 -17.70 10.74 -11.39
N PHE A 20 -16.45 11.16 -11.59
CA PHE A 20 -16.14 12.46 -12.19
C PHE A 20 -15.58 12.39 -13.62
N LEU A 21 -15.13 11.22 -14.09
CA LEU A 21 -14.53 11.07 -15.40
C LEU A 21 -15.37 10.12 -16.28
N LEU A 22 -15.42 10.42 -17.57
CA LEU A 22 -16.07 9.56 -18.56
C LEU A 22 -15.10 8.50 -19.08
N PHE A 23 -15.64 7.41 -19.63
CA PHE A 23 -14.84 6.42 -20.33
C PHE A 23 -14.14 7.03 -21.56
N PRO A 24 -12.86 6.71 -21.84
CA PRO A 24 -11.98 5.75 -21.12
C PRO A 24 -11.13 6.38 -20.01
N LEU A 25 -11.28 7.69 -19.75
CA LEU A 25 -10.45 8.42 -18.79
C LEU A 25 -10.63 7.93 -17.36
N ASN A 26 -11.83 7.48 -16.97
CA ASN A 26 -12.06 6.90 -15.65
C ASN A 26 -11.13 5.71 -15.35
N ILE A 27 -10.97 4.78 -16.29
CA ILE A 27 -10.09 3.60 -16.16
C ILE A 27 -8.62 4.02 -16.18
N VAL A 28 -8.21 4.83 -17.16
CA VAL A 28 -6.82 5.26 -17.31
C VAL A 28 -6.35 6.05 -16.09
N CYS A 29 -7.16 7.00 -15.62
CA CYS A 29 -6.85 7.77 -14.42
C CYS A 29 -6.91 6.92 -13.15
N THR A 30 -7.81 5.94 -13.05
CA THR A 30 -7.82 5.00 -11.90
C THR A 30 -6.49 4.26 -11.82
N ILE A 31 -6.02 3.70 -12.94
CA ILE A 31 -4.73 2.99 -13.01
C ILE A 31 -3.57 3.91 -12.61
N LEU A 32 -3.50 5.09 -13.23
CA LEU A 32 -2.43 6.06 -13.00
C LEU A 32 -2.41 6.52 -11.54
N PHE A 33 -3.55 7.00 -11.02
CA PHE A 33 -3.62 7.54 -9.68
C PHE A 33 -3.47 6.47 -8.60
N ALA A 34 -4.01 5.27 -8.79
CA ALA A 34 -3.81 4.17 -7.84
C ALA A 34 -2.33 3.73 -7.80
N HIS A 35 -1.67 3.64 -8.96
CA HIS A 35 -0.23 3.35 -9.00
C HIS A 35 0.60 4.44 -8.31
N LEU A 36 0.33 5.71 -8.60
CA LEU A 36 1.03 6.82 -7.96
C LEU A 36 0.75 6.89 -6.46
N SER A 37 -0.47 6.59 -6.02
CA SER A 37 -0.83 6.63 -4.60
C SER A 37 0.02 5.66 -3.78
N HIS A 38 0.35 4.49 -4.31
CA HIS A 38 1.27 3.56 -3.67
C HIS A 38 2.60 4.25 -3.32
N ILE A 39 3.19 4.97 -4.29
CA ILE A 39 4.48 5.64 -4.12
C ILE A 39 4.41 6.68 -3.00
N PHE A 40 3.34 7.49 -2.97
CA PHE A 40 3.16 8.52 -1.95
C PHE A 40 2.87 7.92 -0.57
N CYS A 41 2.01 6.91 -0.47
CA CYS A 41 1.68 6.24 0.78
C CYS A 41 2.92 5.60 1.41
N ASP A 42 3.72 4.91 0.59
CA ASP A 42 4.93 4.28 1.07
C ASP A 42 6.01 5.29 1.40
N ALA A 43 6.10 6.41 0.69
CA ALA A 43 7.00 7.48 1.10
C ALA A 43 6.61 8.03 2.49
N LEU A 44 5.31 8.16 2.76
CA LEU A 44 4.76 8.60 4.05
C LEU A 44 4.86 7.55 5.17
N SER A 45 5.15 6.27 4.88
CA SER A 45 5.27 5.24 5.93
C SER A 45 6.39 5.54 6.95
N ILE A 46 7.30 6.47 6.63
CA ILE A 46 8.35 6.92 7.55
C ILE A 46 7.79 7.51 8.86
N ILE A 47 6.58 8.09 8.83
CA ILE A 47 5.93 8.66 10.02
C ILE A 47 5.01 7.68 10.76
N THR A 48 4.73 6.50 10.19
CA THR A 48 3.85 5.50 10.81
C THR A 48 4.66 4.38 11.46
N TYR A 49 4.03 3.43 12.16
CA TYR A 49 4.74 2.27 12.71
C TYR A 49 4.83 1.17 11.65
N HIS A 50 5.79 1.32 10.74
CA HIS A 50 6.01 0.42 9.60
C HIS A 50 7.48 0.00 9.51
N THR A 51 7.83 -1.08 10.21
CA THR A 51 9.21 -1.59 10.24
C THR A 51 9.55 -2.34 8.95
N PRO A 52 10.70 -2.05 8.30
CA PRO A 52 11.09 -2.73 7.06
C PRO A 52 11.41 -4.21 7.26
N ASP A 53 11.84 -4.59 8.48
CA ASP A 53 12.21 -5.96 8.84
C ASP A 53 11.21 -6.56 9.83
N ARG A 54 10.92 -7.86 9.65
CA ARG A 54 10.02 -8.61 10.54
C ARG A 54 10.59 -8.68 11.96
N GLN A 55 9.85 -8.18 12.94
CA GLN A 55 10.25 -8.20 14.36
C GLN A 55 9.65 -9.42 15.08
N LYS A 56 10.11 -10.63 14.72
CA LYS A 56 9.54 -11.90 15.24
C LYS A 56 9.60 -12.05 16.78
N GLY A 57 10.44 -11.29 17.47
CA GLY A 57 10.53 -11.28 18.93
C GLY A 57 9.64 -10.25 19.63
N ASP A 58 9.10 -9.26 18.91
CA ASP A 58 8.28 -8.20 19.50
C ASP A 58 6.79 -8.57 19.43
N LYS A 59 6.21 -8.93 20.58
CA LYS A 59 4.79 -9.26 20.68
C LYS A 59 3.89 -8.13 20.18
N PHE A 60 4.30 -6.87 20.37
CA PHE A 60 3.53 -5.72 19.91
C PHE A 60 3.44 -5.70 18.38
N TRP A 61 4.59 -5.86 17.71
CA TRP A 61 4.67 -5.94 16.26
C TRP A 61 3.78 -7.06 15.70
N ILE A 62 3.84 -8.25 16.32
CA ILE A 62 3.06 -9.42 15.91
C ILE A 62 1.55 -9.14 16.02
N ILE A 63 1.08 -8.65 17.17
CA ILE A 63 -0.34 -8.36 17.39
C ILE A 63 -0.82 -7.30 16.40
N TRP A 64 -0.05 -6.24 16.20
CA TRP A 64 -0.37 -5.18 15.24
C TRP A 64 -0.54 -5.73 13.81
N HIS A 65 0.41 -6.55 13.34
CA HIS A 65 0.34 -7.11 11.99
C HIS A 65 -0.81 -8.10 11.83
N TYR A 66 -1.19 -8.86 12.86
CA TYR A 66 -2.39 -9.69 12.80
C TYR A 66 -3.66 -8.86 12.61
N ILE A 67 -3.78 -7.73 13.32
CA ILE A 67 -4.90 -6.80 13.15
C ILE A 67 -4.91 -6.26 11.71
N ILE A 68 -3.77 -5.80 11.22
CA ILE A 68 -3.64 -5.28 9.85
C ILE A 68 -3.98 -6.33 8.81
N TYR A 69 -3.52 -7.57 8.95
CA TYR A 69 -3.85 -8.64 8.01
C TYR A 69 -5.34 -8.96 8.02
N LEU A 70 -5.96 -9.01 9.21
CA LEU A 70 -7.40 -9.23 9.33
C LEU A 70 -8.19 -8.10 8.64
N LEU A 71 -7.85 -6.83 8.91
CA LEU A 71 -8.50 -5.68 8.29
C LEU A 71 -8.29 -5.66 6.77
N SER A 72 -7.07 -5.96 6.31
CA SER A 72 -6.74 -6.04 4.88
C SER A 72 -7.55 -7.13 4.18
N ALA A 73 -7.70 -8.30 4.82
CA ALA A 73 -8.50 -9.40 4.30
C ALA A 73 -9.99 -9.02 4.23
N ILE A 74 -10.53 -8.42 5.30
CA ILE A 74 -11.91 -7.92 5.32
C ILE A 74 -12.14 -6.91 4.18
N SER A 75 -11.26 -5.92 4.05
CA SER A 75 -11.32 -4.94 2.95
C SER A 75 -11.26 -5.61 1.58
N PHE A 76 -10.37 -6.58 1.40
CA PHE A 76 -10.28 -7.34 0.15
C PHE A 76 -11.60 -8.04 -0.19
N PHE A 77 -12.13 -8.87 0.72
CA PHE A 77 -13.36 -9.64 0.43
C PHE A 77 -14.60 -8.77 0.20
N ILE A 78 -14.72 -7.65 0.92
CA ILE A 78 -15.88 -6.74 0.75
C ILE A 78 -15.80 -5.97 -0.57
N PHE A 79 -14.61 -5.50 -0.95
CA PHE A 79 -14.47 -4.49 -2.00
C PHE A 79 -13.87 -4.99 -3.30
N ILE A 80 -13.32 -6.20 -3.36
CA ILE A 80 -12.60 -6.68 -4.55
C ILE A 80 -13.47 -6.69 -5.79
N ILE A 81 -14.73 -7.17 -5.73
CA ILE A 81 -15.58 -7.28 -6.93
C ILE A 81 -15.83 -5.89 -7.57
N PRO A 82 -16.36 -4.89 -6.84
CA PRO A 82 -16.62 -3.57 -7.43
C PRO A 82 -15.35 -2.75 -7.69
N TYR A 83 -14.28 -2.95 -6.90
CA TYR A 83 -13.12 -2.04 -6.88
C TYR A 83 -11.78 -2.72 -7.19
N TRP A 84 -11.80 -3.85 -7.89
CA TRP A 84 -10.58 -4.62 -8.18
C TRP A 84 -9.52 -3.80 -8.91
N LEU A 85 -9.92 -2.88 -9.80
CA LEU A 85 -8.99 -2.11 -10.61
C LEU A 85 -8.15 -1.18 -9.73
N GLY A 86 -8.80 -0.37 -8.90
CA GLY A 86 -8.13 0.52 -7.95
C GLY A 86 -7.28 -0.25 -6.95
N MET A 87 -7.82 -1.34 -6.38
CA MET A 87 -7.10 -2.18 -5.42
C MET A 87 -5.86 -2.85 -6.03
N LEU A 88 -5.97 -3.40 -7.25
CA LEU A 88 -4.86 -4.05 -7.93
C LEU A 88 -3.72 -3.06 -8.19
N PHE A 89 -4.03 -1.91 -8.79
CA PHE A 89 -3.00 -0.94 -9.17
C PHE A 89 -2.41 -0.17 -7.99
N ALA A 90 -3.15 -0.03 -6.88
CA ALA A 90 -2.60 0.48 -5.61
C ALA A 90 -1.59 -0.48 -4.94
N ASN A 91 -1.60 -1.76 -5.32
CA ASN A 91 -0.73 -2.80 -4.75
C ASN A 91 0.23 -3.42 -5.78
N ILE A 92 0.25 -2.93 -7.03
CA ILE A 92 1.02 -3.58 -8.10
C ILE A 92 2.53 -3.55 -7.85
N ILE A 93 3.03 -2.49 -7.19
CA ILE A 93 4.43 -2.37 -6.79
C ILE A 93 4.78 -3.45 -5.75
N ASP A 94 3.91 -3.67 -4.77
CA ASP A 94 4.10 -4.72 -3.78
C ASP A 94 4.04 -6.12 -4.39
N ILE A 95 3.06 -6.37 -5.27
CA ILE A 95 2.97 -7.65 -5.98
C ILE A 95 4.26 -7.89 -6.78
N TRP A 96 4.75 -6.89 -7.50
CA TRP A 96 5.98 -7.02 -8.27
C TRP A 96 7.21 -7.25 -7.38
N ASP A 97 7.45 -6.39 -6.39
CA ASP A 97 8.67 -6.46 -5.58
C ASP A 97 8.64 -7.65 -4.61
N TRP A 98 7.52 -7.86 -3.91
CA TRP A 98 7.41 -8.87 -2.85
C TRP A 98 6.98 -10.25 -3.35
N LEU A 99 6.03 -10.35 -4.26
CA LEU A 99 5.50 -11.63 -4.72
C LEU A 99 6.32 -12.21 -5.89
N ILE A 100 6.93 -11.36 -6.72
CA ILE A 100 7.66 -11.80 -7.92
C ILE A 100 9.17 -11.68 -7.73
N LEU A 101 9.70 -10.48 -7.51
CA LEU A 101 11.15 -10.24 -7.50
C LEU A 101 11.86 -10.89 -6.32
N ARG A 102 11.35 -10.71 -5.09
CA ARG A 102 12.00 -11.27 -3.89
C ARG A 102 12.12 -12.80 -3.94
N PRO A 103 11.09 -13.59 -4.31
CA PRO A 103 11.24 -15.04 -4.46
C PRO A 103 12.28 -15.43 -5.52
N ILE A 104 12.33 -14.76 -6.67
CA ILE A 104 13.34 -15.02 -7.71
C ILE A 104 14.74 -14.69 -7.17
N GLN A 105 14.88 -13.54 -6.51
CA GLN A 105 16.14 -13.10 -5.91
C GLN A 105 16.62 -14.07 -4.82
N ASN A 106 15.72 -14.59 -3.98
CA ASN A 106 16.05 -15.58 -2.95
C ASN A 106 16.56 -16.88 -3.57
N LYS A 107 15.88 -17.42 -4.60
CA LYS A 107 16.36 -18.60 -5.35
C LYS A 107 17.73 -18.38 -5.99
N LYS A 108 18.06 -17.16 -6.43
CA LYS A 108 19.39 -16.83 -6.94
C LYS A 108 20.43 -16.75 -5.83
N ARG A 109 20.08 -16.23 -4.65
CA ARG A 109 20.97 -16.15 -3.48
C ARG A 109 21.31 -17.51 -2.90
N GLU A 110 20.42 -18.50 -3.02
CA GLU A 110 20.73 -19.90 -2.67
C GLU A 110 21.92 -20.46 -3.47
N LYS A 111 22.10 -20.00 -4.72
CA LYS A 111 23.23 -20.42 -5.59
C LYS A 111 24.44 -19.50 -5.51
N ASN A 112 24.20 -18.20 -5.33
CA ASN A 112 25.24 -17.19 -5.20
C ASN A 112 24.80 -16.15 -4.16
N PRO A 113 25.26 -16.25 -2.90
CA PRO A 113 24.83 -15.40 -1.80
C PRO A 113 24.98 -13.90 -2.06
N GLU A 114 25.97 -13.48 -2.85
CA GLU A 114 26.25 -12.08 -3.16
C GLU A 114 25.45 -11.54 -4.36
N SER A 115 24.60 -12.36 -4.98
CA SER A 115 23.80 -11.96 -6.13
C SER A 115 22.94 -10.73 -5.81
N LYS A 116 23.04 -9.70 -6.66
CA LYS A 116 22.24 -8.46 -6.65
C LYS A 116 21.39 -8.33 -7.93
N TRP A 117 21.04 -9.45 -8.56
CA TRP A 117 20.36 -9.46 -9.87
C TRP A 117 19.05 -8.66 -9.86
N GLY A 118 18.25 -8.79 -8.79
CA GLY A 118 16.94 -8.18 -8.64
C GLY A 118 16.99 -6.69 -8.36
N ASP A 119 18.10 -6.18 -7.85
CA ASP A 119 18.24 -4.82 -7.31
C ASP A 119 17.78 -3.75 -8.32
N LYS A 120 18.12 -3.90 -9.60
CA LYS A 120 17.74 -2.95 -10.67
C LYS A 120 16.25 -2.96 -11.03
N TYR A 121 15.50 -3.98 -10.62
CA TYR A 121 14.09 -4.15 -10.96
C TYR A 121 13.14 -3.74 -9.81
N TYR A 122 13.67 -3.48 -8.61
CA TYR A 122 12.87 -3.03 -7.47
C TYR A 122 12.23 -1.68 -7.73
N LEU A 123 10.91 -1.66 -7.75
CA LEU A 123 10.12 -0.44 -7.94
C LEU A 123 10.11 0.43 -6.68
N HIS A 124 10.31 -0.16 -5.49
CA HIS A 124 10.44 0.60 -4.24
C HIS A 124 11.63 1.59 -4.22
N ARG A 125 12.58 1.49 -5.15
CA ARG A 125 13.60 2.54 -5.30
C ARG A 125 13.00 3.90 -5.63
N THR A 126 11.90 3.92 -6.39
CA THR A 126 11.15 5.14 -6.70
C THR A 126 10.49 5.71 -5.44
N VAL A 127 9.97 4.85 -4.58
CA VAL A 127 9.43 5.22 -3.25
C VAL A 127 10.52 5.89 -2.41
N ASP A 128 11.69 5.26 -2.29
CA ASP A 128 12.81 5.80 -1.51
C ASP A 128 13.26 7.17 -2.06
N TRP A 129 13.29 7.31 -3.39
CA TRP A 129 13.60 8.59 -4.03
C TRP A 129 12.55 9.66 -3.66
N VAL A 130 11.25 9.36 -3.78
CA VAL A 130 10.17 10.30 -3.42
C VAL A 130 10.25 10.68 -1.95
N ARG A 131 10.45 9.72 -1.05
CA ARG A 131 10.64 9.97 0.39
C ARG A 131 11.80 10.92 0.63
N ASN A 132 12.97 10.65 0.05
CA ASN A 132 14.18 11.42 0.28
C ASN A 132 14.17 12.80 -0.39
N LYS A 133 13.33 13.04 -1.40
CA LYS A 133 13.25 14.33 -2.11
C LYS A 133 12.08 15.20 -1.65
N LEU A 134 10.91 14.62 -1.44
CA LEU A 134 9.69 15.38 -1.11
C LEU A 134 9.34 15.35 0.38
N PHE A 135 9.73 14.28 1.09
CA PHE A 135 9.34 14.02 2.47
C PHE A 135 10.52 13.93 3.45
N PHE A 136 11.68 14.46 3.07
CA PHE A 136 12.91 14.40 3.88
C PHE A 136 12.78 15.09 5.24
N TRP A 137 11.83 16.02 5.38
CA TRP A 137 11.57 16.80 6.58
C TRP A 137 10.63 16.09 7.56
N LEU A 138 10.04 14.95 7.17
CA LEU A 138 9.14 14.19 8.04
C LEU A 138 9.91 13.45 9.15
N PRO A 139 9.35 13.36 10.36
CA PRO A 139 10.02 12.69 11.48
C PRO A 139 10.05 11.17 11.29
N VAL A 140 11.20 10.55 11.55
CA VAL A 140 11.35 9.09 11.49
C VAL A 140 10.67 8.42 12.69
N ARG A 141 9.58 7.70 12.43
CA ARG A 141 8.74 7.00 13.41
C ARG A 141 8.46 5.53 13.08
N ASN A 142 8.95 5.02 11.95
CA ASN A 142 8.84 3.62 11.50
C ASN A 142 9.17 2.54 12.56
N TYR A 143 10.04 2.83 13.53
CA TYR A 143 10.36 1.92 14.65
C TYR A 143 9.69 2.29 15.99
N LYS A 144 9.00 3.44 16.07
CA LYS A 144 8.37 3.90 17.31
C LYS A 144 6.95 3.40 17.39
N LYS A 145 6.60 2.67 18.47
CA LYS A 145 5.24 2.13 18.69
C LYS A 145 4.15 3.21 18.62
N SER A 146 4.45 4.44 19.01
CA SER A 146 3.53 5.59 18.88
C SER A 146 3.15 5.92 17.42
N GLY A 147 3.94 5.49 16.43
CA GLY A 147 3.63 5.64 15.00
C GLY A 147 2.35 4.91 14.58
N ILE A 148 1.91 3.93 15.36
CA ILE A 148 0.63 3.22 15.15
C ILE A 148 -0.56 4.17 15.15
N MET A 149 -0.52 5.23 15.96
CA MET A 149 -1.61 6.18 16.09
C MET A 149 -1.85 6.94 14.78
N ILE A 150 -0.79 7.19 14.01
CA ILE A 150 -0.89 7.85 12.72
C ILE A 150 -1.51 6.89 11.69
N GLU A 151 -1.09 5.61 11.67
CA GLU A 151 -1.72 4.62 10.78
C GLU A 151 -3.20 4.41 11.11
N ILE A 152 -3.54 4.27 12.39
CA ILE A 152 -4.94 4.14 12.86
C ILE A 152 -5.75 5.37 12.43
N PHE A 153 -5.21 6.57 12.63
CA PHE A 153 -5.87 7.81 12.20
C PHE A 153 -6.14 7.80 10.69
N ILE A 154 -5.13 7.47 9.88
CA ILE A 154 -5.27 7.40 8.41
C ILE A 154 -6.33 6.36 8.01
N ILE A 155 -6.28 5.15 8.55
CA ILE A 155 -7.25 4.08 8.24
C ILE A 155 -8.67 4.51 8.61
N ILE A 156 -8.87 5.13 9.78
CA ILE A 156 -10.18 5.64 10.21
C ILE A 156 -10.65 6.74 9.28
N THR A 157 -9.80 7.72 8.96
CA THR A 157 -10.16 8.83 8.05
C THR A 157 -10.56 8.30 6.68
N LEU A 158 -9.78 7.38 6.10
CA LEU A 158 -10.09 6.77 4.81
C LEU A 158 -11.39 5.96 4.87
N SER A 159 -11.62 5.21 5.95
CA SER A 159 -12.87 4.45 6.14
C SER A 159 -14.09 5.37 6.24
N ILE A 160 -13.97 6.50 6.93
CA ILE A 160 -15.03 7.51 7.02
C ILE A 160 -15.31 8.14 5.66
N ILE A 161 -14.26 8.55 4.93
CA ILE A 161 -14.39 9.08 3.56
C ILE A 161 -15.11 8.06 2.67
N LEU A 162 -14.70 6.80 2.73
CA LEU A 162 -15.33 5.72 1.98
C LEU A 162 -16.81 5.56 2.34
N GLY A 163 -17.16 5.67 3.63
CA GLY A 163 -18.55 5.68 4.09
C GLY A 163 -19.39 6.82 3.48
N PHE A 164 -18.83 8.02 3.39
CA PHE A 164 -19.50 9.18 2.77
C PHE A 164 -19.64 9.07 1.25
N LEU A 165 -18.66 8.46 0.59
CA LEU A 165 -18.69 8.26 -0.86
C LEU A 165 -19.74 7.22 -1.30
N GLY A 166 -20.35 6.49 -0.36
CA GLY A 166 -21.44 5.56 -0.64
C GLY A 166 -20.99 4.42 -1.58
N PRO A 167 -20.36 3.35 -1.07
CA PRO A 167 -19.82 2.26 -1.91
C PRO A 167 -20.87 1.50 -2.74
N SER A 168 -22.15 1.88 -2.66
CA SER A 168 -23.28 1.39 -3.44
C SER A 168 -23.25 1.75 -4.92
N LEU A 169 -22.29 2.56 -5.39
CA LEU A 169 -22.22 3.04 -6.77
C LEU A 169 -22.08 1.94 -7.86
N PHE A 170 -21.86 0.66 -7.50
CA PHE A 170 -21.67 -0.43 -8.47
C PHE A 170 -22.35 -1.77 -8.08
N ILE A 171 -23.35 -1.78 -7.19
CA ILE A 171 -24.13 -3.01 -6.86
C ILE A 171 -25.36 -3.17 -7.78
N THR A 172 -25.57 -2.29 -8.75
CA THR A 172 -26.64 -2.40 -9.76
C THR A 172 -26.11 -2.92 -11.09
#